data_AF-A0A485C720-F1
#
_entry.id   AF-A0A485C720-F1
#
_cell.length_a   1.000
_cell.length_b   1.000
_cell.length_c   1.000
_cell.angle_alpha   90.00
_cell.angle_beta   90.00
_cell.angle_gamma   90.00
#
_symmetry.space_group_name_H-M   'P 1'
#
loop_
_entity.id
_entity.type
_entity.pdbx_description
1 polymer ?
#
loop_
_entity_poly.entity_id
_entity_poly.type
_entity_poly.pdbx_seq_one_letter_code
_entity_poly.pdbx_strand_id
1 'polypeptide(L)' 'MKVWPVKQSPLLRQPEHFIARNELQALIEKVTDNLVNIQDETGAFLLRLDDGRGH' A
#
# COMPACT_ATOMS: atom_id res chain seq x y z
N MET A 1 -26.81 19.90 25.07
CA MET A 1 -26.21 19.73 23.72
C MET A 1 -27.31 19.45 22.71
N LYS A 2 -27.36 20.17 21.59
CA LYS A 2 -28.30 19.91 20.49
C LYS A 2 -27.67 18.88 19.55
N VAL A 3 -28.32 17.74 19.37
CA VAL A 3 -27.85 16.65 18.49
C VAL A 3 -28.80 16.55 17.30
N TRP A 4 -28.25 16.46 16.09
CA TRP A 4 -29.03 16.34 14.86
C TRP A 4 -29.07 14.88 14.38
N PRO A 5 -30.24 14.36 13.95
CA PRO A 5 -30.38 12.97 13.54
C PRO A 5 -29.86 12.75 12.10
N VAL A 6 -28.57 12.44 11.96
CA VAL A 6 -27.93 12.21 10.65
C VAL A 6 -27.72 10.74 10.31
N LYS A 7 -27.66 9.86 11.33
CA LYS A 7 -27.25 8.45 11.17
C LYS A 7 -28.15 7.61 10.26
N GLN A 8 -29.45 7.94 10.21
CA GLN A 8 -30.44 7.18 9.43
C GLN A 8 -30.48 7.61 7.96
N SER A 9 -29.99 8.80 7.62
CA SER A 9 -30.02 9.32 6.25
C SER A 9 -28.83 8.78 5.46
N PRO A 10 -29.05 8.03 4.36
CA PRO A 10 -27.96 7.52 3.54
C PRO A 10 -27.03 8.60 2.99
N LEU A 11 -27.55 9.82 2.77
CA LEU A 11 -26.81 10.95 2.23
C LEU A 11 -26.00 11.72 3.28
N LEU A 12 -26.41 11.66 4.56
CA LEU A 12 -25.83 12.46 5.64
C LEU A 12 -25.00 11.62 6.61
N ARG A 13 -25.17 10.29 6.61
CA ARG A 13 -24.37 9.41 7.45
C ARG A 13 -22.92 9.41 6.97
N GLN A 14 -22.00 9.37 7.93
CA GLN A 14 -20.58 9.20 7.64
C GLN A 14 -20.37 7.84 6.94
N PRO A 15 -19.54 7.77 5.89
CA PRO A 15 -19.14 6.50 5.31
C PRO A 15 -18.44 5.62 6.35
N GLU A 16 -18.79 4.34 6.38
CA GLU A 16 -18.09 3.36 7.20
C GLU A 16 -16.80 2.94 6.48
N HIS A 17 -15.66 3.15 7.14
CA HIS A 17 -14.36 2.71 6.66
C HIS A 17 -13.84 1.61 7.58
N PHE A 18 -13.43 0.48 7.02
CA PHE A 18 -12.89 -0.65 7.79
C PHE A 18 -11.44 -0.43 8.27
N ILE A 19 -10.76 0.57 7.71
CA ILE A 19 -9.38 0.95 8.01
C ILE A 19 -9.29 2.47 8.12
N ALA A 20 -8.52 2.97 9.08
CA ALA A 20 -8.26 4.39 9.17
C ALA A 20 -7.26 4.85 8.09
N ARG A 21 -7.36 6.11 7.65
CA ARG A 21 -6.51 6.65 6.58
C ARG A 21 -5.00 6.53 6.91
N ASN A 22 -4.63 6.80 8.15
CA ASN A 22 -3.24 6.70 8.61
C ASN A 22 -2.73 5.25 8.60
N GLU A 23 -3.56 4.28 8.97
CA GLU A 23 -3.21 2.85 8.92
C GLU A 23 -3.03 2.38 7.48
N LEU A 24 -3.90 2.81 6.56
CA LEU A 24 -3.75 2.53 5.13
C LEU A 24 -2.46 3.14 4.57
N GLN A 25 -2.15 4.38 4.93
CA GLN A 25 -0.93 5.05 4.48
C GLN A 25 0.33 4.32 4.97
N ALA A 26 0.35 3.91 6.24
CA ALA A 26 1.46 3.13 6.80
C ALA A 26 1.62 1.77 6.08
N LEU A 27 0.51 1.14 5.70
CA LEU A 27 0.54 -0.11 4.94
C LEU A 27 1.13 0.10 3.54
N ILE A 28 0.77 1.18 2.86
CA ILE A 28 1.35 1.55 1.56
C ILE A 28 2.85 1.74 1.70
N GLU A 29 3.30 2.55 2.67
CA GLU A 29 4.71 2.83 2.91
C GLU A 29 5.50 1.54 3.18
N LYS A 30 4.94 0.61 3.97
CA LYS A 30 5.55 -0.69 4.25
C LYS A 30 5.72 -1.55 3.00
N VAL A 31 4.71 -1.61 2.14
CA VAL A 31 4.77 -2.39 0.89
C VAL A 31 5.77 -1.76 -0.08
N THR A 32 5.79 -0.44 -0.17
CA THR A 32 6.77 0.29 -0.97
C THR A 32 8.18 0.03 -0.50
N ASP A 33 8.45 0.12 0.81
CA ASP A 33 9.75 -0.16 1.39
C ASP A 33 10.20 -1.59 1.11
N ASN A 34 9.30 -2.58 1.24
CA ASN A 34 9.63 -3.95 0.89
C ASN A 34 10.00 -4.09 -0.60
N LEU A 35 9.19 -3.51 -1.49
CA LEU A 35 9.38 -3.61 -2.94
C LEU A 35 10.74 -3.05 -3.40
N VAL A 36 11.09 -1.86 -2.94
CA VAL A 36 12.32 -1.18 -3.38
C VAL A 36 13.59 -1.83 -2.82
N ASN A 37 13.48 -2.59 -1.74
CA ASN A 37 14.59 -3.32 -1.13
C ASN A 37 14.65 -4.80 -1.57
N ILE A 38 13.83 -5.25 -2.53
CA ILE A 38 14.02 -6.56 -3.15
C ILE A 38 15.33 -6.53 -3.93
N GLN A 39 16.28 -7.34 -3.51
CA GLN A 39 17.59 -7.47 -4.11
C GLN A 39 18.07 -8.91 -4.10
N ASP A 40 18.85 -9.28 -5.11
CA ASP A 40 19.54 -10.57 -5.18
C ASP A 40 21.03 -10.38 -4.96
N GLU A 41 21.45 -10.46 -3.69
CA GLU A 41 22.85 -10.30 -3.29
C GLU A 41 23.75 -11.45 -3.76
N THR A 42 23.16 -12.59 -4.11
CA THR A 42 23.89 -13.80 -4.51
C THR A 42 24.09 -13.91 -6.02
N GLY A 43 23.29 -13.17 -6.79
CA GLY A 43 23.23 -13.27 -8.24
C GLY A 43 22.55 -14.55 -8.76
N ALA A 44 21.77 -15.24 -7.91
CA ALA A 44 21.01 -16.44 -8.25
C ALA A 44 20.02 -16.24 -9.42
N PHE A 45 19.57 -15.01 -9.65
CA PHE A 45 18.59 -14.64 -10.68
C PHE A 45 19.18 -13.70 -11.75
N LEU A 46 20.52 -13.55 -11.79
CA LEU A 46 21.17 -12.76 -12.84
C LEU A 46 20.88 -13.35 -14.23
N LEU A 47 20.17 -12.57 -15.05
CA LEU A 47 19.90 -12.93 -16.44
C LEU A 47 21.13 -12.65 -17.30
N ARG A 48 21.75 -13.72 -17.84
CA ARG A 48 22.88 -13.63 -18.78
C ARG A 48 22.40 -13.79 -20.21
N LEU A 49 22.86 -12.89 -21.08
CA LEU A 49 22.57 -12.91 -22.50
C LEU A 49 23.88 -12.96 -23.30
N ASP A 50 23.84 -13.59 -24.47
CA ASP A 50 25.02 -13.85 -25.31
C ASP A 50 25.61 -12.57 -25.96
N ASP A 51 24.93 -11.43 -25.84
CA ASP A 51 25.39 -10.12 -26.32
C ASP A 51 26.23 -9.34 -25.29
N GLY A 52 26.56 -9.97 -24.17
CA GLY A 52 27.38 -9.39 -23.10
C GLY A 52 26.58 -8.62 -22.04
N ARG A 53 25.24 -8.52 -22.16
CA ARG A 53 24.40 -8.01 -21.08
C ARG A 53 24.25 -9.06 -19.96
N GLY A 54 24.41 -8.62 -18.71
CA GLY A 54 24.34 -9.50 -17.53
C GLY A 54 25.69 -10.05 -17.04
N HIS A 55 26.80 -9.46 -17.48
CA HIS A 55 28.12 -9.60 -16.86
C HIS A 55 28.31 -8.66 -15.67
#